data_AF-A0A7S3W3F9-F1
#
_entry.id   AF-A0A7S3W3F9-F1
#
_cell.length_a   1.000
_cell.length_b   1.000
_cell.length_c   1.000
_cell.angle_alpha   90.00
_cell.angle_beta   90.00
_cell.angle_gamma   90.00
#
_symmetry.space_group_name_H-M   'P 1'
#
loop_
_entity.id
_entity.type
_entity.pdbx_description
1 polymer ?
#
loop_
_entity_poly.entity_id
_entity_poly.type
_entity_poly.pdbx_seq_one_letter_code
_entity_poly.pdbx_strand_id
1 'polypeptide(L)'
;DTSVASTGQNIASLMYSMQMTGYMFRNAEYRRSLMESLKGGGSTVLPPVDEVGASLPEVSGQIKVKLSADSDTEVEAAAYMSELRNEVEQLRHQLLQTRESTLEAQGGGLLAYIQSLGRENIATLTSSISQDVLDGMKLLIESILRDADVGGDTFMETSGDKLRELLVWQLVTGYKLRELEAREELNKLLQ
;
A
#
# COMPACT_ATOMS: atom_id res chain seq x y z
N ASP A 1 4.57 -34.56 -10.68
CA ASP A 1 5.73 -33.77 -11.14
C ASP A 1 5.43 -33.06 -12.43
N THR A 2 5.38 -31.73 -12.38
CA THR A 2 5.30 -30.89 -13.57
C THR A 2 6.72 -30.45 -13.91
N SER A 3 7.23 -30.89 -15.05
CA SER A 3 8.53 -30.47 -15.58
C SER A 3 8.30 -29.31 -16.55
N VAL A 4 9.13 -28.26 -16.45
CA VAL A 4 9.06 -27.09 -17.33
C VAL A 4 10.29 -27.09 -18.21
N ALA A 5 10.06 -27.08 -19.53
CA ALA A 5 11.12 -27.07 -20.52
C ALA A 5 11.16 -25.71 -21.24
N SER A 6 12.28 -25.00 -21.15
CA SER A 6 12.44 -23.66 -21.73
C SER A 6 13.91 -23.31 -21.98
N THR A 7 14.17 -22.26 -22.75
CA THR A 7 15.53 -21.75 -23.01
C THR A 7 16.06 -20.89 -21.87
N GLY A 8 17.38 -20.86 -21.71
CA GLY A 8 18.06 -19.98 -20.74
C GLY A 8 17.65 -18.51 -20.86
N GLN A 9 17.48 -18.01 -22.09
CA GLN A 9 17.02 -16.63 -22.34
C GLN A 9 15.58 -16.37 -21.87
N ASN A 10 14.69 -17.35 -22.01
CA ASN A 10 13.31 -17.23 -21.51
C ASN A 10 13.26 -17.29 -19.99
N ILE A 11 14.10 -18.11 -19.36
CA ILE A 11 14.26 -18.18 -17.91
C ILE A 11 14.83 -16.85 -17.38
N ALA A 12 15.85 -16.29 -18.04
CA ALA A 12 16.42 -14.98 -17.71
C ALA A 12 15.34 -13.87 -17.75
N SER A 13 14.55 -13.86 -18.81
CA SER A 13 13.45 -12.89 -18.99
C SER A 13 12.39 -13.06 -17.91
N LEU A 14 12.06 -14.30 -17.54
CA LEU A 14 11.12 -14.59 -16.48
C LEU A 14 11.65 -14.13 -15.11
N MET A 15 12.92 -14.41 -14.80
CA MET A 15 13.59 -13.94 -13.57
C MET A 15 13.54 -12.42 -13.48
N TYR A 16 13.89 -11.74 -14.58
CA TYR A 16 13.85 -10.28 -14.65
C TYR A 16 12.44 -9.73 -14.43
N SER A 17 11.43 -10.29 -15.09
CA SER A 17 10.04 -9.85 -14.89
C SER A 17 9.55 -10.05 -13.44
N MET A 18 10.01 -11.11 -12.78
CA MET A 18 9.67 -11.41 -11.39
C MET A 18 10.37 -10.44 -10.43
N GLN A 19 11.65 -10.11 -10.68
CA GLN A 19 12.36 -9.06 -9.95
C GLN A 19 11.67 -7.69 -10.11
N MET A 20 11.30 -7.32 -11.33
CA MET A 20 10.59 -6.06 -11.60
C MET A 20 9.24 -5.99 -10.88
N THR A 21 8.54 -7.12 -10.77
CA THR A 21 7.28 -7.21 -10.01
C THR A 21 7.53 -6.99 -8.52
N GLY A 22 8.58 -7.57 -7.96
CA GLY A 22 8.97 -7.35 -6.56
C GLY A 22 9.35 -5.90 -6.27
N TYR A 23 10.13 -5.30 -7.17
CA TYR A 23 10.49 -3.88 -7.12
C TYR A 23 9.24 -2.99 -7.14
N MET A 24 8.29 -3.28 -8.05
CA MET A 24 7.03 -2.55 -8.17
C MET A 24 6.22 -2.62 -6.88
N PHE A 25 6.11 -3.79 -6.24
CA PHE A 25 5.41 -3.93 -4.96
C PHE A 25 5.99 -3.04 -3.87
N ARG A 26 7.32 -3.03 -3.71
CA ARG A 26 7.95 -2.17 -2.71
C ARG A 26 7.76 -0.69 -3.04
N ASN A 27 7.85 -0.30 -4.31
CA ASN A 27 7.68 1.09 -4.71
C ASN A 27 6.22 1.55 -4.52
N ALA A 28 5.25 0.69 -4.82
CA ALA A 28 3.83 0.95 -4.58
C ALA A 28 3.53 1.13 -3.09
N GLU A 29 4.08 0.26 -2.25
CA GLU A 29 3.95 0.36 -0.80
C GLU A 29 4.57 1.65 -0.27
N TYR A 30 5.77 2.02 -0.74
CA TYR A 30 6.42 3.28 -0.36
C TYR A 30 5.56 4.49 -0.71
N ARG A 31 5.03 4.54 -1.95
CA ARG A 31 4.12 5.62 -2.39
C ARG A 31 2.83 5.67 -1.58
N ARG A 32 2.22 4.51 -1.30
CA ARG A 32 1.01 4.41 -0.49
C ARG A 32 1.26 4.91 0.93
N SER A 33 2.34 4.45 1.56
CA SER A 33 2.74 4.87 2.91
C SER A 33 3.02 6.37 2.97
N LEU A 34 3.69 6.94 1.97
CA LEU A 34 3.94 8.38 1.90
C LEU A 34 2.63 9.18 1.76
N MET A 35 1.71 8.72 0.91
CA MET A 35 0.37 9.33 0.77
C MET A 35 -0.45 9.22 2.05
N GLU A 36 -0.35 8.11 2.77
CA GLU A 36 -1.02 7.91 4.05
C GLU A 36 -0.45 8.83 5.13
N SER A 37 0.87 8.97 5.23
CA SER A 37 1.54 9.92 6.13
C SER A 37 1.17 11.37 5.80
N LEU A 38 1.12 11.74 4.52
CA LEU A 38 0.71 13.08 4.11
C LEU A 38 -0.77 13.37 4.41
N LYS A 39 -1.66 12.38 4.21
CA LYS A 39 -3.06 12.47 4.62
C LYS A 39 -3.23 12.50 6.14
N GLY A 40 -2.39 11.77 6.87
CA GLY A 40 -2.33 11.81 8.33
C GLY A 40 -1.90 13.18 8.87
N GLY A 41 -1.02 13.88 8.16
CA GLY A 41 -0.65 15.27 8.46
C GLY A 41 -1.69 16.32 8.01
N GLY A 42 -2.60 15.96 7.09
CA GLY A 42 -3.58 16.87 6.50
C GLY A 42 -5.05 16.60 6.87
N SER A 43 -5.35 15.58 7.66
CA SER A 43 -6.72 15.17 7.97
C SER A 43 -6.91 14.74 9.41
N THR A 44 -6.72 15.70 10.31
CA THR A 44 -7.54 15.84 11.52
C THR A 44 -7.87 17.33 11.69
N VAL A 45 -8.82 17.83 10.88
CA VAL A 45 -9.63 19.01 11.24
C VAL A 45 -10.69 18.63 12.30
N LEU A 46 -10.61 17.42 12.85
CA LEU A 46 -11.22 17.12 14.13
C LEU A 46 -10.13 17.29 15.20
N PRO A 47 -10.23 18.34 16.04
CA PRO A 47 -9.28 18.51 17.13
C PRO A 47 -9.27 17.23 18.00
N PRO A 48 -8.10 16.79 18.48
CA PRO A 48 -8.01 15.75 19.48
C PRO A 48 -8.80 16.20 20.71
N VAL A 49 -9.58 15.28 21.29
CA VAL A 49 -10.50 15.57 22.40
C VAL A 49 -9.76 15.99 23.68
N ASP A 50 -8.43 15.89 23.70
CA ASP A 50 -7.62 16.13 24.90
C ASP A 50 -6.94 17.51 24.96
N GLU A 51 -6.98 18.34 23.91
CA GLU A 51 -6.40 19.70 23.96
C GLU A 51 -7.44 20.83 23.98
N VAL A 52 -8.70 20.51 24.30
CA VAL A 52 -9.62 21.53 24.81
C VAL A 52 -10.30 20.98 26.05
N GLY A 53 -9.62 21.09 27.19
CA GLY A 53 -10.25 21.00 28.52
C GLY A 53 -11.31 22.07 28.79
N ALA A 54 -11.91 22.66 27.76
CA ALA A 54 -13.11 23.46 27.87
C ALA A 54 -14.29 22.51 27.67
N SER A 55 -14.98 22.19 28.77
CA SER A 55 -16.35 21.71 28.71
C SER A 55 -17.12 22.52 27.66
N LEU A 56 -17.55 21.86 26.59
CA LEU A 56 -18.40 22.47 25.57
C LEU A 56 -19.55 23.22 26.27
N PRO A 57 -19.88 24.46 25.85
CA PRO A 57 -20.86 25.29 26.55
C PRO A 57 -22.20 24.56 26.68
N GLU A 58 -22.83 24.71 27.85
CA GLU A 58 -24.12 24.11 28.16
C GLU A 58 -25.19 24.78 27.30
N VAL A 59 -25.86 24.02 26.44
CA VAL A 59 -26.82 24.54 25.47
C VAL A 59 -28.22 24.35 26.06
N SER A 60 -28.88 25.44 26.43
CA SER A 60 -30.23 25.45 27.00
C SER A 60 -31.17 26.30 26.15
N GLY A 61 -32.41 25.84 25.94
CA GLY A 61 -33.40 26.50 25.10
C GLY A 61 -34.37 25.52 24.43
N GLN A 62 -35.31 26.05 23.64
CA GLN A 62 -36.20 25.26 22.78
C GLN A 62 -35.75 25.40 21.32
N ILE A 63 -35.55 24.28 20.63
CA ILE A 63 -35.16 24.21 19.22
C ILE A 63 -36.40 23.83 18.41
N LYS A 64 -36.74 24.62 17.38
CA LYS A 64 -37.73 24.21 16.39
C LYS A 64 -37.08 23.32 15.33
N VAL A 65 -37.51 22.07 15.25
CA VAL A 65 -37.09 21.11 14.24
C VAL A 65 -38.22 20.91 13.24
N LYS A 66 -37.91 21.13 11.95
CA LYS A 66 -38.81 20.86 10.81
C LYS A 66 -38.67 19.41 10.40
N LEU A 67 -39.63 18.56 10.77
CA LEU A 67 -39.61 17.13 10.46
C LEU A 67 -40.26 16.80 9.10
N SER A 68 -41.06 17.73 8.56
CA SER A 68 -41.62 17.70 7.20
C SER A 68 -42.22 19.07 6.85
N ALA A 69 -42.52 19.33 5.57
CA ALA A 69 -42.84 20.65 5.01
C ALA A 69 -43.92 21.47 5.75
N ASP A 70 -44.80 20.83 6.54
CA ASP A 70 -45.91 21.48 7.26
C ASP A 70 -45.98 21.16 8.77
N SER A 71 -44.92 20.67 9.42
CA SER A 71 -44.91 20.51 10.89
C SER A 71 -43.59 20.92 11.55
N ASP A 72 -43.68 21.95 12.39
CA ASP A 72 -42.61 22.40 13.28
C ASP A 72 -42.84 21.79 14.66
N THR A 73 -41.82 21.12 15.21
CA THR A 73 -41.86 20.56 16.57
C THR A 73 -40.82 21.26 17.45
N GLU A 74 -41.22 21.69 18.65
CA GLU A 74 -40.33 22.30 19.64
C GLU A 74 -39.72 21.22 20.52
N VAL A 75 -38.39 21.07 20.46
CA VAL A 75 -37.62 20.07 21.19
C VAL A 75 -36.66 20.78 22.15
N GLU A 76 -36.44 20.20 23.33
CA GLU A 76 -35.47 20.73 24.30
C GLU A 76 -34.04 20.64 23.75
N ALA A 77 -33.34 21.78 23.73
CA ALA A 77 -32.01 21.91 23.14
C ALA A 77 -30.98 20.99 23.82
N ALA A 78 -31.09 20.83 25.14
CA ALA A 78 -30.20 20.00 25.93
C ALA A 78 -30.35 18.51 25.56
N ALA A 79 -31.59 18.03 25.45
CA ALA A 79 -31.88 16.65 25.07
C ALA A 79 -31.40 16.35 23.64
N TYR A 80 -31.75 17.19 22.67
CA TYR A 80 -31.37 17.00 21.27
C TYR A 80 -29.86 17.04 21.05
N MET A 81 -29.14 17.96 21.70
CA MET A 81 -27.67 18.02 21.62
C MET A 81 -27.00 16.81 22.28
N SER A 82 -27.61 16.21 23.32
CA SER A 82 -27.08 14.99 23.94
C SER A 82 -27.22 13.76 23.04
N GLU A 83 -28.33 13.65 22.30
CA GLU A 83 -28.55 12.58 21.32
C GLU A 83 -27.57 12.69 20.15
N LEU A 84 -27.41 13.89 19.58
CA LEU A 84 -26.42 14.16 18.53
C LEU A 84 -24.99 13.86 18.98
N ARG A 85 -24.63 14.16 20.22
CA ARG A 85 -23.29 13.83 20.77
C ARG A 85 -23.09 12.33 20.85
N ASN A 86 -24.07 11.59 21.36
CA ASN A 86 -24.02 10.14 21.41
C ASN A 86 -23.93 9.53 20.01
N GLU A 87 -24.67 10.06 19.03
CA GLU A 87 -24.61 9.60 17.65
C GLU A 87 -23.23 9.89 17.01
N VAL A 88 -22.67 11.08 17.23
CA VAL A 88 -21.31 11.44 16.75
C VAL A 88 -20.25 10.55 17.40
N GLU A 89 -20.38 10.23 18.69
CA GLU A 89 -19.45 9.36 19.40
C GLU A 89 -19.54 7.91 18.92
N GLN A 90 -20.76 7.41 18.69
CA GLN A 90 -20.98 6.10 18.05
C GLN A 90 -20.43 6.04 16.63
N LEU A 91 -20.69 7.06 15.80
CA LEU A 91 -20.17 7.14 14.44
C LEU A 91 -18.64 7.20 14.42
N ARG A 92 -18.02 7.92 15.37
CA ARG A 92 -16.55 7.93 15.53
C ARG A 92 -16.01 6.58 15.93
N HIS A 93 -16.67 5.90 16.88
CA HIS A 93 -16.29 4.55 17.30
C HIS A 93 -16.42 3.55 16.14
N GLN A 94 -17.50 3.64 15.36
CA GLN A 94 -17.69 2.83 14.15
C GLN A 94 -16.64 3.14 13.08
N LEU A 95 -16.26 4.40 12.88
CA LEU A 95 -15.19 4.77 11.94
C LEU A 95 -13.82 4.25 12.38
N LEU A 96 -13.49 4.35 13.68
CA LEU A 96 -12.25 3.79 14.23
C LEU A 96 -12.22 2.28 14.08
N GLN A 97 -13.30 1.59 14.45
CA GLN A 97 -13.41 0.13 14.33
C GLN A 97 -13.43 -0.34 12.87
N THR A 98 -14.02 0.44 11.96
CA THR A 98 -13.96 0.18 10.51
C THR A 98 -12.55 0.40 9.99
N ARG A 99 -11.84 1.43 10.47
CA ARG A 99 -10.46 1.69 10.07
C ARG A 99 -9.52 0.60 10.57
N GLU A 100 -9.67 0.17 11.82
CA GLU A 100 -8.87 -0.91 12.41
C GLU A 100 -9.17 -2.26 11.75
N SER A 101 -10.44 -2.61 11.55
CA SER A 101 -10.80 -3.85 10.84
C SER A 101 -10.40 -3.83 9.36
N THR A 102 -10.46 -2.67 8.70
CA THR A 102 -9.94 -2.54 7.33
C THR A 102 -8.43 -2.63 7.30
N LEU A 103 -7.70 -2.11 8.30
CA LEU A 103 -6.24 -2.23 8.50
C LEU A 103 -5.80 -3.66 8.78
N GLU A 104 -6.49 -4.38 9.67
CA GLU A 104 -6.21 -5.78 9.99
C GLU A 104 -6.53 -6.72 8.81
N ALA A 105 -7.45 -6.33 7.92
CA ALA A 105 -7.70 -7.00 6.66
C ALA A 105 -6.68 -6.65 5.53
N GLN A 106 -5.70 -5.75 5.76
CA GLN A 106 -4.73 -5.27 4.75
C GLN A 106 -3.63 -6.27 4.34
N GLY A 107 -3.94 -7.56 4.27
CA GLY A 107 -3.44 -8.34 3.14
C GLY A 107 -3.94 -7.79 1.79
N GLY A 108 -5.07 -7.05 1.80
CA GLY A 108 -5.71 -6.46 0.61
C GLY A 108 -5.36 -5.01 0.29
N GLY A 109 -4.68 -4.25 1.15
CA GLY A 109 -4.46 -2.81 0.94
C GLY A 109 -3.53 -2.49 -0.22
N LEU A 110 -2.39 -3.18 -0.30
CA LEU A 110 -1.41 -2.98 -1.37
C LEU A 110 -1.94 -3.46 -2.73
N LEU A 111 -2.56 -4.65 -2.76
CA LEU A 111 -3.11 -5.20 -4.00
C LEU A 111 -4.31 -4.38 -4.50
N ALA A 112 -5.22 -3.95 -3.61
CA ALA A 112 -6.31 -3.04 -3.99
C ALA A 112 -5.77 -1.69 -4.49
N TYR A 113 -4.71 -1.16 -3.87
CA TYR A 113 -4.03 0.03 -4.34
C TYR A 113 -3.45 -0.17 -5.75
N ILE A 114 -2.72 -1.26 -5.99
CA ILE A 114 -2.18 -1.59 -7.32
C ILE A 114 -3.29 -1.79 -8.35
N GLN A 115 -4.39 -2.45 -7.99
CA GLN A 115 -5.55 -2.63 -8.89
C GLN A 115 -6.25 -1.31 -9.22
N SER A 116 -6.27 -0.35 -8.29
CA SER A 116 -6.82 0.99 -8.53
C SER A 116 -5.93 1.84 -9.45
N LEU A 117 -4.62 1.53 -9.51
CA LEU A 117 -3.70 2.17 -10.44
C LEU A 117 -3.92 1.55 -11.83
N GLY A 118 -4.53 2.32 -12.74
CA GLY A 118 -4.63 1.92 -14.15
C GLY A 118 -3.27 1.56 -14.78
N ARG A 119 -3.29 0.85 -15.92
CA ARG A 119 -2.06 0.29 -16.55
C ARG A 119 -0.93 1.30 -16.78
N GLU A 120 -1.26 2.55 -17.11
CA GLU A 120 -0.29 3.64 -17.28
C GLU A 120 0.45 3.96 -15.97
N ASN A 121 -0.27 3.97 -14.85
CA ASN A 121 0.31 4.28 -13.54
C ASN A 121 1.19 3.15 -13.01
N ILE A 122 0.90 1.89 -13.37
CA ILE A 122 1.75 0.74 -13.01
C ILE A 122 3.14 0.89 -13.64
N ALA A 123 3.23 1.36 -14.89
CA ALA A 123 4.52 1.59 -15.55
C ALA A 123 5.34 2.67 -14.81
N THR A 124 4.69 3.67 -14.21
CA THR A 124 5.40 4.70 -13.43
C THR A 124 5.96 4.19 -12.10
N LEU A 125 5.48 3.04 -11.59
CA LEU A 125 6.07 2.39 -10.42
C LEU A 125 7.41 1.72 -10.75
N THR A 126 7.68 1.44 -12.02
CA THR A 126 8.94 0.87 -12.48
C THR A 126 9.82 1.87 -13.21
N SER A 127 9.28 3.03 -13.62
CA SER A 127 10.03 4.04 -14.37
C SER A 127 11.04 4.84 -13.53
N SER A 128 10.92 4.80 -12.20
CA SER A 128 11.81 5.51 -11.27
C SER A 128 12.99 4.65 -10.80
N ILE A 129 13.29 3.56 -11.49
CA ILE A 129 14.39 2.65 -11.14
C ILE A 129 15.73 3.25 -11.55
N SER A 130 16.72 3.19 -10.65
CA SER A 130 18.09 3.59 -10.93
C SER A 130 18.77 2.63 -11.91
N GLN A 131 19.69 3.18 -12.69
CA GLN A 131 20.52 2.42 -13.61
C GLN A 131 21.39 1.39 -12.86
N ASP A 132 21.87 1.73 -11.67
CA ASP A 132 22.67 0.84 -10.83
C ASP A 132 21.87 -0.41 -10.41
N VAL A 133 20.58 -0.23 -10.12
CA VAL A 133 19.67 -1.35 -9.79
C VAL A 133 19.43 -2.22 -11.00
N LEU A 134 19.19 -1.63 -12.18
CA LEU A 134 18.98 -2.37 -13.42
C LEU A 134 20.21 -3.20 -13.82
N ASP A 135 21.40 -2.63 -13.67
CA ASP A 135 22.64 -3.33 -14.00
C ASP A 135 22.96 -4.40 -12.94
N GLY A 136 22.67 -4.13 -11.67
CA GLY A 136 22.73 -5.15 -10.60
C GLY A 136 21.78 -6.33 -10.85
N MET A 137 20.55 -6.07 -11.29
CA MET A 137 19.57 -7.12 -11.64
C MET A 137 20.09 -8.01 -12.78
N LYS A 138 20.63 -7.41 -13.84
CA LYS A 138 21.20 -8.16 -14.98
C LYS A 138 22.40 -9.00 -14.55
N LEU A 139 23.35 -8.42 -13.82
CA LEU A 139 24.53 -9.13 -13.33
C LEU A 139 24.15 -10.30 -12.41
N LEU A 140 23.14 -10.10 -11.56
CA LEU A 140 22.65 -11.17 -10.68
C LEU A 140 22.05 -12.32 -11.51
N ILE A 141 21.20 -12.03 -12.49
CA ILE A 141 20.63 -13.04 -13.37
C ILE A 141 21.73 -13.77 -14.16
N GLU A 142 22.67 -13.04 -14.75
CA GLU A 142 23.81 -13.62 -15.47
C GLU A 142 24.64 -14.53 -14.56
N SER A 143 24.88 -14.13 -13.30
CA SER A 143 25.62 -14.95 -12.34
C SER A 143 24.89 -16.24 -11.98
N ILE A 144 23.57 -16.17 -11.77
CA ILE A 144 22.74 -17.35 -11.46
C ILE A 144 22.73 -18.32 -12.64
N LEU A 145 22.56 -17.80 -13.85
CA LEU A 145 22.55 -18.62 -15.06
C LEU A 145 23.92 -19.26 -15.29
N ARG A 146 25.01 -18.52 -15.05
CA ARG A 146 26.36 -19.04 -15.15
C ARG A 146 26.64 -20.16 -14.13
N ASP A 147 26.20 -19.98 -12.89
CA ASP A 147 26.39 -20.97 -11.81
C ASP A 147 25.59 -22.26 -12.08
N ALA A 148 24.41 -22.12 -12.69
CA ALA A 148 23.58 -23.25 -13.12
C ALA A 148 24.01 -23.84 -14.49
N ASP A 149 25.14 -23.40 -15.05
CA ASP A 149 25.67 -23.81 -16.36
C ASP A 149 24.65 -23.61 -17.50
N VAL A 150 23.83 -22.57 -17.39
CA VAL A 150 22.77 -22.20 -18.33
C VAL A 150 23.24 -21.02 -19.17
N GLY A 151 23.40 -21.22 -20.48
CA GLY A 151 23.81 -20.16 -21.40
C GLY A 151 23.03 -20.17 -22.71
N GLY A 152 22.65 -18.98 -23.19
CA GLY A 152 22.10 -18.78 -24.55
C GLY A 152 20.79 -19.52 -24.84
N ASP A 153 20.70 -20.08 -26.06
CA ASP A 153 19.56 -20.87 -26.57
C ASP A 153 19.54 -22.32 -26.07
N THR A 154 20.31 -22.63 -25.02
CA THR A 154 20.32 -23.99 -24.46
C THR A 154 18.97 -24.30 -23.84
N PHE A 155 18.37 -25.40 -24.30
CA PHE A 155 17.11 -25.90 -23.81
C PHE A 155 17.32 -26.59 -22.47
N MET A 156 16.56 -26.17 -21.46
CA MET A 156 16.65 -26.69 -20.10
C MET A 156 15.32 -27.28 -19.67
N GLU A 157 15.40 -28.43 -19.02
CA GLU A 157 14.28 -29.06 -18.34
C GLU A 157 14.50 -28.90 -16.82
N THR A 158 13.61 -28.15 -16.18
CA THR A 158 13.67 -27.88 -14.73
C THR A 158 12.40 -28.36 -14.04
N SER A 159 12.57 -28.88 -12.82
CA SER A 159 11.42 -29.19 -11.96
C SER A 159 10.63 -27.91 -11.63
N GLY A 160 9.30 -27.99 -11.72
CA GLY A 160 8.41 -26.87 -11.43
C GLY A 160 8.56 -26.33 -10.00
N ASP A 161 8.92 -27.16 -9.02
CA ASP A 161 9.08 -26.71 -7.63
C ASP A 161 10.37 -25.90 -7.43
N LYS A 162 11.47 -26.32 -8.06
CA LYS A 162 12.73 -25.55 -8.07
C LYS A 162 12.55 -24.22 -8.80
N LEU A 163 11.84 -24.22 -9.93
CA LEU A 163 11.55 -23.00 -10.67
C LEU A 163 10.69 -22.04 -9.82
N ARG A 164 9.67 -22.56 -9.11
CA ARG A 164 8.84 -21.75 -8.22
C ARG A 164 9.66 -21.10 -7.11
N GLU A 165 10.51 -21.89 -6.43
CA GLU A 165 11.38 -21.37 -5.38
C GLU A 165 12.29 -20.27 -5.92
N LEU A 166 12.92 -20.51 -7.07
CA LEU A 166 13.77 -19.53 -7.74
C LEU A 166 13.02 -18.23 -8.06
N LEU A 167 11.81 -18.31 -8.61
CA LEU A 167 11.00 -17.14 -8.93
C LEU A 167 10.55 -16.38 -7.67
N VAL A 168 10.23 -17.08 -6.57
CA VAL A 168 9.95 -16.43 -5.29
C VAL A 168 11.18 -15.67 -4.80
N TRP A 169 12.38 -16.25 -4.91
CA TRP A 169 13.62 -15.55 -4.59
C TRP A 169 13.85 -14.33 -5.47
N GLN A 170 13.56 -14.41 -6.78
CA GLN A 170 13.66 -13.27 -7.68
C GLN A 170 12.71 -12.13 -7.27
N LEU A 171 11.48 -12.46 -6.87
CA LEU A 171 10.51 -11.48 -6.36
C LEU A 171 11.05 -10.78 -5.10
N VAL A 172 11.53 -11.54 -4.12
CA VAL A 172 12.07 -11.00 -2.87
C VAL A 172 13.31 -10.14 -3.12
N THR A 173 14.15 -10.56 -4.07
CA THR A 173 15.35 -9.82 -4.48
C THR A 173 14.98 -8.45 -5.06
N GLY A 174 14.02 -8.41 -5.98
CA GLY A 174 13.53 -7.15 -6.54
C GLY A 174 12.94 -6.21 -5.50
N TYR A 175 12.20 -6.75 -4.53
CA TYR A 175 11.65 -5.99 -3.40
C TYR A 175 12.77 -5.36 -2.57
N LYS A 176 13.81 -6.13 -2.23
CA LYS A 176 14.95 -5.68 -1.44
C LYS A 176 15.80 -4.64 -2.17
N LEU A 177 15.94 -4.76 -3.48
CA LEU A 177 16.66 -3.77 -4.29
C LEU A 177 16.01 -2.37 -4.20
N ARG A 178 14.68 -2.28 -4.32
CA ARG A 178 13.98 -1.00 -4.12
C ARG A 178 14.18 -0.45 -2.70
N GLU A 179 14.17 -1.33 -1.69
CA GLU A 179 14.39 -0.93 -0.30
C GLU A 179 15.79 -0.34 -0.07
N LEU A 180 16.82 -0.95 -0.69
CA LEU A 180 18.19 -0.46 -0.62
C LEU A 180 18.36 0.88 -1.36
N GLU A 181 17.80 1.00 -2.55
CA GLU A 181 17.81 2.24 -3.32
C GLU A 181 17.14 3.39 -2.55
N ALA A 182 15.95 3.16 -1.99
CA ALA A 182 15.25 4.16 -1.18
C ALA A 182 16.06 4.57 0.07
N ARG A 183 16.76 3.61 0.70
CA ARG A 183 17.65 3.89 1.83
C ARG A 183 18.86 4.72 1.40
N GLU A 184 19.42 4.44 0.24
CA GLU A 184 20.53 5.21 -0.32
C GLU A 184 20.12 6.63 -0.68
N GLU A 185 18.95 6.80 -1.31
CA GLU A 185 18.35 8.12 -1.59
C GLU A 185 18.20 8.94 -0.31
N LEU A 186 17.68 8.34 0.76
CA LEU A 186 17.52 9.00 2.05
C LEU A 186 18.88 9.35 2.69
N ASN A 187 19.86 8.45 2.64
CA ASN A 187 21.20 8.72 3.15
C ASN A 187 21.87 9.89 2.41
N LYS A 188 21.69 9.99 1.09
CA LYS A 188 22.22 11.10 0.28
C LYS A 188 21.59 12.45 0.65
N LEU A 189 20.34 12.48 1.10
CA LEU A 189 19.65 13.70 1.54
C LEU A 189 20.05 14.16 2.95
N LEU A 190 20.58 13.26 3.77
CA LEU A 190 21.00 13.55 5.15
C LEU A 190 22.46 13.98 5.27
N GLN A 191 23.25 13.90 4.19
CA GLN A 191 24.65 14.35 4.10
C GLN A 191 24.72 15.75 3.50
#